data_AF-A0A2T5NIY5-F1
#
_entry.id   AF-A0A2T5NIY5-F1
#
_cell.length_a   1.000
_cell.length_b   1.000
_cell.length_c   1.000
_cell.angle_alpha   90.00
_cell.angle_beta   90.00
_cell.angle_gamma   90.00
#
_symmetry.space_group_name_H-M   'P 1'
#
loop_
_entity.id
_entity.type
_entity.pdbx_description
1 polymer ?
#
loop_
_entity_poly.entity_id
_entity_poly.type
_entity_poly.pdbx_seq_one_letter_code
_entity_poly.pdbx_strand_id
1 'polypeptide(L)'
;MNTPHPDTAVYLKSGVKLEPLFHRWYAWSHLVSPVQQAINLAFRQIPLLRSFIANPNVHIAASKNPQMLGGPFLELPASDLPAVRRLLQDTLKDAAPLLRFAEDLQKLNRQLQQTASGHSLDAVYAELPPTLAGLVEVSYDLNHHPGLRVLDPLLSYPAAADADRQALAFSTERDEQRHFFLNTPRLDGDARLVLPLPFAAPHHEALAASRIRAVPYAELKQALKVPAEQEARFRGFFDTEAPRRDQPEYHGGDVRIRYFGHACVLLQTASTSVLIDPFVTWDRDGEPQRLTFDDLPDHIDYVFITHNHQDHFSPELLLQLRGRIGRLLVPRHNSRSLADPSMKLTLRALGFRNVSELEPMESVRFDDGEIVSLPFYGEHADLDIESKHGMFLRLKNRRFLFLADSDCKDRALYRRIVERLGKADTLFIGMECDGAPLSWLYGPYTGSPLSRRDDESRTLSGSDCEHAWSIVEEFDCKKIYVYAMGQEPWMRFVTGLEYSADSKQIVESNKFLERCRAAGLSAERLYGCSSFSC
;
A
#
# COMPACT_ATOMS: atom_id res chain seq x y z
N MET A 1 0.73 35.24 22.18
CA MET A 1 1.03 34.98 20.76
C MET A 1 -0.15 35.47 19.97
N ASN A 2 0.05 36.45 19.07
CA ASN A 2 -1.04 37.08 18.31
C ASN A 2 -1.83 36.02 17.55
N THR A 3 -3.13 35.92 17.81
CA THR A 3 -4.08 35.15 17.01
C THR A 3 -4.10 35.74 15.59
N PRO A 4 -3.62 35.03 14.56
CA PRO A 4 -3.71 35.49 13.19
C PRO A 4 -5.18 35.61 12.76
N HIS A 5 -5.46 36.58 11.88
CA HIS A 5 -6.80 36.85 11.37
C HIS A 5 -7.43 35.56 10.76
N PRO A 6 -8.75 35.35 10.88
CA PRO A 6 -9.45 34.18 10.32
C PRO A 6 -9.16 33.93 8.83
N ASP A 7 -8.86 34.99 8.09
CA ASP A 7 -8.61 34.97 6.64
C ASP A 7 -7.13 34.75 6.26
N THR A 8 -6.26 34.43 7.23
CA THR A 8 -4.85 34.12 6.89
C THR A 8 -4.83 32.87 5.99
N ALA A 9 -4.34 33.07 4.77
CA ALA A 9 -4.10 31.99 3.83
C ALA A 9 -2.87 31.19 4.27
N VAL A 10 -3.01 29.87 4.31
CA VAL A 10 -1.99 28.96 4.84
C VAL A 10 -1.74 27.78 3.91
N TYR A 11 -0.57 27.17 4.07
CA TYR A 11 -0.15 25.92 3.46
C TYR A 11 0.04 24.87 4.55
N LEU A 12 -0.30 23.62 4.24
CA LEU A 12 0.10 22.50 5.09
C LEU A 12 1.62 22.32 4.98
N LYS A 13 2.31 22.26 6.12
CA LYS A 13 3.76 22.06 6.15
C LYS A 13 4.14 20.74 5.50
N SER A 14 5.17 20.76 4.65
CA SER A 14 5.63 19.59 3.87
C SER A 14 5.80 18.32 4.70
N GLY A 15 6.51 18.43 5.83
CA GLY A 15 6.83 17.30 6.70
C GLY A 15 5.70 16.80 7.59
N VAL A 16 4.49 17.38 7.50
CA VAL A 16 3.32 16.89 8.24
C VAL A 16 2.76 15.67 7.53
N LYS A 17 2.61 14.56 8.25
CA LYS A 17 1.98 13.34 7.79
C LYS A 17 0.50 13.38 8.12
N LEU A 18 -0.31 12.84 7.22
CA LEU A 18 -1.76 12.72 7.39
C LEU A 18 -2.14 11.24 7.33
N GLU A 19 -1.92 10.53 8.44
CA GLU A 19 -2.12 9.08 8.50
C GLU A 19 -3.63 8.77 8.58
N PRO A 20 -4.21 8.05 7.61
CA PRO A 20 -5.57 7.55 7.75
C PRO A 20 -5.57 6.45 8.81
N LEU A 21 -6.56 6.47 9.70
CA LEU A 21 -6.70 5.51 10.79
C LEU A 21 -8.04 4.81 10.76
N PHE A 22 -8.04 3.52 11.08
CA PHE A 22 -9.24 2.75 11.42
C PHE A 22 -9.03 2.15 12.82
N HIS A 23 -9.91 2.47 13.78
CA HIS A 23 -9.74 2.05 15.17
C HIS A 23 -8.34 2.38 15.76
N ARG A 24 -7.79 3.55 15.41
CA ARG A 24 -6.43 4.00 15.77
C ARG A 24 -5.28 3.22 15.13
N TRP A 25 -5.53 2.30 14.22
CA TRP A 25 -4.48 1.62 13.45
C TRP A 25 -4.22 2.32 12.13
N TYR A 26 -2.97 2.34 11.68
CA TYR A 26 -2.62 2.88 10.36
C TYR A 26 -3.39 2.13 9.26
N ALA A 27 -4.22 2.85 8.51
CA ALA A 27 -5.10 2.25 7.51
C ALA A 27 -4.37 2.06 6.18
N TRP A 28 -3.73 0.90 6.04
CA TRP A 28 -3.32 0.34 4.75
C TRP A 28 -4.54 -0.29 4.03
N SER A 29 -4.39 -0.71 2.78
CA SER A 29 -5.52 -1.13 1.92
C SER A 29 -6.45 -2.19 2.57
N HIS A 30 -5.89 -3.13 3.33
CA HIS A 30 -6.65 -4.17 4.03
C HIS A 30 -7.38 -3.67 5.30
N LEU A 31 -7.15 -2.44 5.76
CA LEU A 31 -7.96 -1.77 6.78
C LEU A 31 -8.92 -0.72 6.20
N VAL A 32 -8.97 -0.63 4.87
CA VAL A 32 -9.99 0.13 4.14
C VAL A 32 -11.07 -0.83 3.62
N SER A 33 -10.68 -2.04 3.17
CA SER A 33 -11.64 -3.06 2.71
C SER A 33 -12.43 -3.68 3.87
N PRO A 34 -13.77 -3.83 3.80
CA PRO A 34 -14.60 -4.11 4.98
C PRO A 34 -14.45 -5.53 5.54
N VAL A 35 -14.17 -6.49 4.68
CA VAL A 35 -13.94 -7.88 5.11
C VAL A 35 -12.58 -7.98 5.79
N GLN A 36 -11.55 -7.41 5.16
CA GLN A 36 -10.17 -7.47 5.63
C GLN A 36 -9.97 -6.63 6.88
N GLN A 37 -10.65 -5.48 7.04
CA GLN A 37 -10.61 -4.69 8.28
C GLN A 37 -11.14 -5.54 9.44
N ALA A 38 -12.22 -6.31 9.22
CA ALA A 38 -12.84 -7.14 10.25
C ALA A 38 -11.89 -8.25 10.70
N ILE A 39 -11.31 -8.95 9.71
CA ILE A 39 -10.39 -10.07 9.94
C ILE A 39 -9.11 -9.59 10.63
N ASN A 40 -8.49 -8.50 10.19
CA ASN A 40 -7.29 -7.98 10.83
C ASN A 40 -7.58 -7.48 12.25
N LEU A 41 -8.70 -6.79 12.48
CA LEU A 41 -9.05 -6.32 13.80
C LEU A 41 -9.22 -7.49 14.78
N ALA A 42 -9.97 -8.52 14.36
CA ALA A 42 -10.28 -9.70 15.17
C ALA A 42 -9.07 -10.62 15.41
N PHE A 43 -8.30 -10.92 14.37
CA PHE A 43 -7.31 -12.01 14.39
C PHE A 43 -5.86 -11.55 14.36
N ARG A 44 -5.59 -10.25 14.18
CA ARG A 44 -4.24 -9.67 14.27
C ARG A 44 -4.13 -8.68 15.43
N GLN A 45 -4.94 -7.64 15.40
CA GLN A 45 -4.78 -6.47 16.27
C GLN A 45 -5.22 -6.72 17.70
N ILE A 46 -6.41 -7.31 17.93
CA ILE A 46 -6.88 -7.65 19.28
C ILE A 46 -5.94 -8.64 20.00
N PRO A 47 -5.52 -9.75 19.38
CA PRO A 47 -4.53 -10.65 19.98
C PRO A 47 -3.24 -9.95 20.36
N LEU A 48 -2.77 -9.04 19.50
CA LEU A 48 -1.54 -8.28 19.73
C LEU A 48 -1.65 -7.29 20.90
N LEU A 49 -2.78 -6.57 21.02
CA LEU A 49 -3.06 -5.73 22.21
C LEU A 49 -3.09 -6.57 23.49
N ARG A 50 -3.74 -7.75 23.46
CA ARG A 50 -3.80 -8.67 24.60
C ARG A 50 -2.40 -9.18 24.98
N SER A 51 -1.56 -9.51 24.00
CA SER A 51 -0.17 -9.93 24.21
C SER A 51 0.66 -8.85 24.93
N PHE A 52 0.59 -7.60 24.47
CA PHE A 52 1.29 -6.50 25.12
C PHE A 52 0.79 -6.23 26.54
N ILE A 53 -0.53 -6.30 26.75
CA ILE A 53 -1.12 -6.13 28.08
C ILE A 53 -0.65 -7.19 29.06
N ALA A 54 -0.47 -8.43 28.60
CA ALA A 54 -0.01 -9.53 29.41
C ALA A 54 1.50 -9.44 29.70
N ASN A 55 2.32 -9.09 28.70
CA ASN A 55 3.78 -9.17 28.77
C ASN A 55 4.49 -7.97 28.10
N PRO A 56 4.33 -6.73 28.60
CA PRO A 56 4.85 -5.54 27.90
C PRO A 56 6.37 -5.55 27.72
N ASN A 57 7.11 -6.12 28.68
CA ASN A 57 8.57 -6.19 28.62
C ASN A 57 9.10 -7.02 27.42
N VAL A 58 8.36 -8.03 26.96
CA VAL A 58 8.75 -8.84 25.79
C VAL A 58 8.68 -7.98 24.52
N HIS A 59 7.61 -7.21 24.38
CA HIS A 59 7.43 -6.30 23.25
C HIS A 59 8.49 -5.20 23.23
N ILE A 60 8.77 -4.58 24.38
CA ILE A 60 9.80 -3.54 24.53
C ILE A 60 11.21 -4.08 24.21
N ALA A 61 11.50 -5.32 24.60
CA ALA A 61 12.78 -5.94 24.28
C ALA A 61 12.89 -6.25 22.77
N ALA A 62 11.82 -6.78 22.17
CA ALA A 62 11.77 -7.09 20.75
C ALA A 62 11.87 -5.84 19.87
N SER A 63 11.17 -4.75 20.21
CA SER A 63 11.20 -3.50 19.43
C SER A 63 12.58 -2.81 19.39
N LYS A 64 13.50 -3.19 20.28
CA LYS A 64 14.88 -2.71 20.31
C LYS A 64 15.84 -3.58 19.51
N ASN A 65 15.40 -4.75 19.05
CA ASN A 65 16.22 -5.66 18.25
C ASN A 65 15.94 -5.43 16.76
N PRO A 66 16.92 -4.94 15.96
CA PRO A 66 16.75 -4.76 14.52
C PRO A 66 16.28 -6.02 13.77
N GLN A 67 16.68 -7.22 14.23
CA GLN A 67 16.28 -8.49 13.63
C GLN A 67 14.80 -8.86 13.86
N MET A 68 14.13 -8.16 14.76
CA MET A 68 12.71 -8.38 15.11
C MET A 68 11.81 -7.26 14.56
N LEU A 69 12.37 -6.32 13.80
CA LEU A 69 11.59 -5.30 13.09
C LEU A 69 10.58 -5.97 12.17
N GLY A 70 9.39 -5.40 12.08
CA GLY A 70 8.27 -5.99 11.35
C GLY A 70 7.62 -7.20 12.02
N GLY A 71 8.15 -7.70 13.14
CA GLY A 71 7.57 -8.81 13.91
C GLY A 71 6.27 -8.45 14.63
N PRO A 72 5.57 -9.41 15.27
CA PRO A 72 4.28 -9.18 15.93
C PRO A 72 4.45 -8.53 17.33
N PHE A 73 5.12 -7.38 17.41
CA PHE A 73 5.39 -6.69 18.66
C PHE A 73 5.00 -5.20 18.62
N LEU A 74 4.13 -4.74 19.54
CA LEU A 74 3.88 -3.29 19.72
C LEU A 74 5.18 -2.53 20.02
N GLU A 75 5.42 -1.46 19.28
CA GLU A 75 6.52 -0.51 19.51
C GLU A 75 6.05 0.60 20.46
N LEU A 76 5.72 0.23 21.70
CA LEU A 76 5.20 1.16 22.71
C LEU A 76 5.93 0.98 24.06
N PRO A 77 6.20 2.08 24.80
CA PRO A 77 6.73 2.00 26.16
C PRO A 77 5.70 1.45 27.16
N ALA A 78 6.19 0.96 28.30
CA ALA A 78 5.33 0.44 29.37
C ALA A 78 4.39 1.50 29.95
N SER A 79 4.74 2.80 29.85
CA SER A 79 3.89 3.92 30.25
C SER A 79 2.56 3.97 29.49
N ASP A 80 2.49 3.38 28.29
CA ASP A 80 1.30 3.41 27.45
C ASP A 80 0.32 2.29 27.77
N LEU A 81 0.66 1.39 28.69
CA LEU A 81 -0.18 0.27 29.09
C LEU A 81 -1.63 0.67 29.46
N PRO A 82 -1.89 1.78 30.21
CA PRO A 82 -3.26 2.22 30.46
C PRO A 82 -4.02 2.62 29.19
N ALA A 83 -3.35 3.29 28.25
CA ALA A 83 -3.93 3.70 26.97
C ALA A 83 -4.22 2.48 26.08
N VAL A 84 -3.32 1.49 26.05
CA VAL A 84 -3.52 0.21 25.33
C VAL A 84 -4.71 -0.56 25.91
N ARG A 85 -4.87 -0.62 27.24
CA ARG A 85 -6.04 -1.25 27.89
C ARG A 85 -7.35 -0.57 27.50
N ARG A 86 -7.36 0.77 27.50
CA ARG A 86 -8.52 1.56 27.08
C ARG A 86 -8.85 1.31 25.60
N LEU A 87 -7.86 1.36 24.72
CA LEU A 87 -8.03 1.08 23.29
C LEU A 87 -8.63 -0.31 23.05
N LEU A 88 -8.13 -1.34 23.76
CA LEU A 88 -8.70 -2.69 23.66
C LEU A 88 -10.17 -2.71 24.11
N GLN A 89 -10.49 -2.09 25.24
CA GLN A 89 -11.85 -2.04 25.77
C GLN A 89 -12.81 -1.32 24.80
N ASP A 90 -12.41 -0.15 24.32
CA ASP A 90 -13.19 0.66 23.38
C ASP A 90 -13.39 -0.11 22.08
N THR A 91 -12.34 -0.73 21.54
CA THR A 91 -12.42 -1.53 20.32
C THR A 91 -13.36 -2.73 20.47
N LEU A 92 -13.29 -3.48 21.57
CA LEU A 92 -14.18 -4.62 21.81
C LEU A 92 -15.65 -4.21 21.92
N LYS A 93 -15.93 -3.02 22.45
CA LYS A 93 -17.27 -2.47 22.54
C LYS A 93 -17.76 -1.94 21.20
N ASP A 94 -16.95 -1.12 20.56
CA ASP A 94 -17.32 -0.33 19.39
C ASP A 94 -17.33 -1.14 18.09
N ALA A 95 -16.46 -2.13 17.97
CA ALA A 95 -16.36 -3.00 16.81
C ALA A 95 -17.09 -4.35 17.01
N ALA A 96 -17.89 -4.53 18.06
CA ALA A 96 -18.53 -5.81 18.36
C ALA A 96 -19.25 -6.46 17.16
N PRO A 97 -20.03 -5.73 16.33
CA PRO A 97 -20.65 -6.31 15.13
C PRO A 97 -19.63 -6.78 14.09
N LEU A 98 -18.56 -5.99 13.88
CA LEU A 98 -17.49 -6.28 12.93
C LEU A 98 -16.67 -7.51 13.36
N LEU A 99 -16.36 -7.61 14.65
CA LEU A 99 -15.69 -8.77 15.24
C LEU A 99 -16.55 -10.02 15.08
N ARG A 100 -17.86 -9.89 15.33
CA ARG A 100 -18.79 -11.01 15.17
C ARG A 100 -18.89 -11.48 13.72
N PHE A 101 -18.92 -10.55 12.76
CA PHE A 101 -18.86 -10.87 11.33
C PHE A 101 -17.58 -11.66 10.98
N ALA A 102 -16.41 -11.21 11.44
CA ALA A 102 -15.14 -11.89 11.18
C ALA A 102 -15.10 -13.31 11.77
N GLU A 103 -15.61 -13.48 12.99
CA GLU A 103 -15.73 -14.78 13.67
C GLU A 103 -16.67 -15.74 12.92
N ASP A 104 -17.86 -15.27 12.55
CA ASP A 104 -18.84 -16.06 11.81
C ASP A 104 -18.30 -16.45 10.42
N LEU A 105 -17.61 -15.56 9.71
CA LEU A 105 -17.01 -15.83 8.41
C LEU A 105 -15.91 -16.89 8.50
N GLN A 106 -14.98 -16.76 9.44
CA GLN A 106 -13.92 -17.75 9.67
C GLN A 106 -14.49 -19.11 10.13
N LYS A 107 -15.55 -19.09 10.94
CA LYS A 107 -16.26 -20.31 11.35
C LYS A 107 -16.91 -21.00 10.15
N LEU A 108 -17.62 -20.26 9.29
CA LEU A 108 -18.22 -20.80 8.08
C LEU A 108 -17.16 -21.41 7.17
N ASN A 109 -16.04 -20.69 6.95
CA ASN A 109 -14.93 -21.21 6.16
C ASN A 109 -14.42 -22.57 6.67
N ARG A 110 -14.14 -22.68 7.99
CA ARG A 110 -13.71 -23.94 8.60
C ARG A 110 -14.77 -25.04 8.49
N GLN A 111 -16.03 -24.71 8.73
CA GLN A 111 -17.14 -25.67 8.64
C GLN A 111 -17.26 -26.23 7.21
N LEU A 112 -17.15 -25.39 6.19
CA LEU A 112 -17.17 -25.81 4.80
C LEU A 112 -16.05 -26.82 4.52
N GLN A 113 -14.81 -26.53 4.93
CA GLN A 113 -13.68 -27.45 4.73
C GLN A 113 -13.87 -28.80 5.43
N GLN A 114 -14.61 -28.85 6.53
CA GLN A 114 -14.80 -30.07 7.34
C GLN A 114 -16.01 -30.92 6.92
N THR A 115 -17.06 -30.28 6.40
CA THR A 115 -18.38 -30.92 6.23
C THR A 115 -18.81 -31.07 4.78
N ALA A 116 -18.28 -30.24 3.87
CA ALA A 116 -18.68 -30.26 2.48
C ALA A 116 -18.01 -31.44 1.75
N SER A 117 -18.82 -32.39 1.28
CA SER A 117 -18.35 -33.69 0.74
C SER A 117 -18.68 -33.94 -0.74
N GLY A 118 -19.08 -32.90 -1.48
CA GLY A 118 -19.44 -32.94 -2.91
C GLY A 118 -20.95 -32.96 -3.17
N HIS A 119 -21.78 -33.07 -2.13
CA HIS A 119 -23.24 -32.90 -2.22
C HIS A 119 -23.63 -31.42 -2.36
N SER A 120 -24.90 -31.15 -2.68
CA SER A 120 -25.40 -29.77 -2.76
C SER A 120 -25.11 -28.98 -1.48
N LEU A 121 -24.70 -27.72 -1.64
CA LEU A 121 -24.43 -26.79 -0.55
C LEU A 121 -25.66 -25.97 -0.12
N ASP A 122 -26.84 -26.23 -0.69
CA ASP A 122 -28.06 -25.45 -0.42
C ASP A 122 -28.40 -25.37 1.07
N ALA A 123 -28.17 -26.45 1.82
CA ALA A 123 -28.43 -26.52 3.25
C ALA A 123 -27.59 -25.50 4.06
N VAL A 124 -26.40 -25.12 3.56
CA VAL A 124 -25.55 -24.11 4.21
C VAL A 124 -26.28 -22.78 4.34
N TYR A 125 -27.05 -22.38 3.32
CA TYR A 125 -27.77 -21.11 3.32
C TYR A 125 -28.88 -21.04 4.37
N ALA A 126 -29.49 -22.18 4.72
CA ALA A 126 -30.51 -22.24 5.77
C ALA A 126 -29.94 -22.07 7.18
N GLU A 127 -28.64 -22.32 7.36
CA GLU A 127 -27.93 -22.25 8.63
C GLU A 127 -27.05 -21.00 8.78
N LEU A 128 -27.03 -20.12 7.77
CA LEU A 128 -26.20 -18.92 7.82
C LEU A 128 -26.60 -18.01 8.99
N PRO A 129 -25.63 -17.52 9.78
CA PRO A 129 -25.92 -16.53 10.80
C PRO A 129 -26.38 -15.22 10.16
N PRO A 130 -27.18 -14.39 10.87
CA PRO A 130 -27.66 -13.11 10.35
C PRO A 130 -26.56 -12.16 9.85
N THR A 131 -25.35 -12.30 10.38
CA THR A 131 -24.16 -11.53 9.97
C THR A 131 -23.67 -11.86 8.56
N LEU A 132 -24.00 -13.04 8.01
CA LEU A 132 -23.53 -13.51 6.70
C LEU A 132 -24.68 -13.72 5.70
N ALA A 133 -25.92 -13.82 6.17
CA ALA A 133 -27.08 -14.06 5.32
C ALA A 133 -27.20 -12.99 4.22
N GLY A 134 -27.20 -13.42 2.95
CA GLY A 134 -27.25 -12.54 1.78
C GLY A 134 -25.92 -11.88 1.39
N LEU A 135 -24.84 -12.16 2.11
CA LEU A 135 -23.52 -11.54 1.88
C LEU A 135 -22.46 -12.53 1.39
N VAL A 136 -22.76 -13.82 1.38
CA VAL A 136 -21.80 -14.87 1.00
C VAL A 136 -22.37 -15.78 -0.09
N GLU A 137 -21.47 -16.29 -0.94
CA GLU A 137 -21.72 -17.32 -1.93
C GLU A 137 -20.79 -18.50 -1.61
N VAL A 138 -21.35 -19.71 -1.41
CA VAL A 138 -20.56 -20.94 -1.23
C VAL A 138 -20.61 -21.78 -2.49
N SER A 139 -19.49 -22.41 -2.85
CA SER A 139 -19.39 -23.22 -4.08
C SER A 139 -18.28 -24.27 -4.00
N TYR A 140 -18.23 -25.15 -4.99
CA TYR A 140 -17.08 -26.02 -5.25
C TYR A 140 -16.25 -25.50 -6.43
N ASP A 141 -14.95 -25.78 -6.41
CA ASP A 141 -14.11 -25.74 -7.61
C ASP A 141 -14.33 -26.99 -8.50
N LEU A 142 -13.60 -27.09 -9.61
CA LEU A 142 -13.68 -28.23 -10.53
C LEU A 142 -13.13 -29.55 -9.94
N ASN A 143 -12.45 -29.50 -8.80
CA ASN A 143 -11.91 -30.65 -8.08
C ASN A 143 -12.73 -30.97 -6.81
N HIS A 144 -13.91 -30.37 -6.66
CA HIS A 144 -14.78 -30.53 -5.50
C HIS A 144 -14.21 -30.00 -4.17
N HIS A 145 -13.26 -29.05 -4.21
CA HIS A 145 -12.86 -28.32 -3.02
C HIS A 145 -13.86 -27.21 -2.70
N PRO A 146 -14.38 -27.14 -1.48
CA PRO A 146 -15.33 -26.11 -1.10
C PRO A 146 -14.62 -24.77 -0.93
N GLY A 147 -15.30 -23.70 -1.33
CA GLY A 147 -14.86 -22.32 -1.13
C GLY A 147 -16.04 -21.41 -0.82
N LEU A 148 -15.72 -20.20 -0.38
CA LEU A 148 -16.69 -19.14 -0.20
C LEU A 148 -16.17 -17.86 -0.82
N ARG A 149 -17.11 -17.02 -1.23
CA ARG A 149 -16.90 -15.65 -1.67
C ARG A 149 -17.76 -14.73 -0.84
N VAL A 150 -17.24 -13.55 -0.52
CA VAL A 150 -18.04 -12.46 0.06
C VAL A 150 -18.48 -11.53 -1.07
N LEU A 151 -19.73 -11.08 -0.99
CA LEU A 151 -20.32 -10.12 -1.92
C LEU A 151 -20.02 -8.70 -1.42
N ASP A 152 -18.75 -8.30 -1.50
CA ASP A 152 -18.23 -7.03 -0.97
C ASP A 152 -19.08 -5.79 -1.33
N PRO A 153 -19.66 -5.64 -2.53
CA PRO A 153 -20.50 -4.48 -2.85
C PRO A 153 -21.79 -4.37 -2.02
N LEU A 154 -22.25 -5.46 -1.41
CA LEU A 154 -23.42 -5.49 -0.53
C LEU A 154 -23.07 -5.17 0.92
N LEU A 155 -21.80 -5.29 1.30
CA LEU A 155 -21.31 -4.70 2.54
C LEU A 155 -21.44 -3.19 2.36
N SER A 156 -22.33 -2.57 3.13
CA SER A 156 -22.60 -1.13 3.05
C SER A 156 -21.26 -0.40 3.07
N TYR A 157 -20.93 0.31 1.98
CA TYR A 157 -19.63 0.93 1.82
C TYR A 157 -19.73 2.46 1.86
N PRO A 158 -19.17 3.12 2.89
CA PRO A 158 -19.05 2.62 4.25
C PRO A 158 -20.44 2.53 4.90
N ALA A 159 -20.68 1.54 5.75
CA ALA A 159 -21.79 1.58 6.68
C ALA A 159 -21.56 2.84 7.53
N ALA A 160 -22.58 3.66 7.78
CA ALA A 160 -22.40 4.90 8.56
C ALA A 160 -21.65 4.66 9.90
N ALA A 161 -21.82 3.46 10.48
CA ALA A 161 -21.11 3.01 11.69
C ALA A 161 -19.58 2.87 11.53
N ASP A 162 -19.07 2.49 10.36
CA ASP A 162 -17.62 2.35 10.11
C ASP A 162 -16.97 3.71 9.81
N ALA A 163 -17.72 4.62 9.17
CA ALA A 163 -17.27 5.98 8.91
C ALA A 163 -16.96 6.76 10.20
N ASP A 164 -17.72 6.49 11.28
CA ASP A 164 -17.49 7.07 12.61
C ASP A 164 -16.21 6.56 13.29
N ARG A 165 -15.59 5.50 12.76
CA ARG A 165 -14.34 4.88 13.28
C ARG A 165 -13.11 5.19 12.45
N GLN A 166 -13.32 5.89 11.34
CA GLN A 166 -12.27 6.43 10.49
C GLN A 166 -11.83 7.80 11.01
N ALA A 167 -10.52 7.99 11.05
CA ALA A 167 -9.92 9.24 11.50
C ALA A 167 -8.71 9.59 10.66
N LEU A 168 -8.27 10.84 10.78
CA LEU A 168 -7.02 11.34 10.20
C LEU A 168 -6.10 11.77 11.34
N ALA A 169 -4.88 11.25 11.35
CA ALA A 169 -3.82 11.62 12.28
C ALA A 169 -2.87 12.62 11.60
N PHE A 170 -2.83 13.84 12.14
CA PHE A 170 -1.78 14.81 11.84
C PHE A 170 -0.58 14.48 12.70
N SER A 171 0.59 14.29 12.09
CA SER A 171 1.83 14.00 12.79
C SER A 171 3.00 14.81 12.22
N THR A 172 3.88 15.30 13.10
CA THR A 172 5.18 15.90 12.73
C THR A 172 6.33 14.92 12.94
N GLU A 173 6.05 13.67 13.32
CA GLU A 173 7.05 12.62 13.46
C GLU A 173 7.77 12.40 12.13
N ARG A 174 9.09 12.24 12.14
CA ARG A 174 9.85 11.98 10.90
C ARG A 174 9.56 10.58 10.38
N ASP A 175 9.60 10.38 9.06
CA ASP A 175 9.30 9.09 8.41
C ASP A 175 10.16 7.95 8.99
N GLU A 176 11.44 8.20 9.22
CA GLU A 176 12.40 7.23 9.78
C GLU A 176 12.13 6.85 11.24
N GLN A 177 11.30 7.63 11.95
CA GLN A 177 10.93 7.44 13.35
C GLN A 177 9.56 6.79 13.51
N ARG A 178 8.78 6.69 12.42
CA ARG A 178 7.43 6.14 12.46
C ARG A 178 7.47 4.69 12.91
N HIS A 179 6.56 4.37 13.82
CA HIS A 179 6.38 3.00 14.26
C HIS A 179 5.85 2.11 13.14
N PHE A 180 6.26 0.84 13.17
CA PHE A 180 5.86 -0.15 12.17
C PHE A 180 4.32 -0.20 12.00
N PHE A 181 3.87 -0.12 10.74
CA PHE A 181 2.49 0.20 10.40
C PHE A 181 1.48 -0.87 10.84
N LEU A 182 1.88 -2.14 10.75
CA LEU A 182 0.97 -3.28 10.88
C LEU A 182 0.66 -3.63 12.34
N ASN A 183 1.59 -3.30 13.24
CA ASN A 183 1.57 -3.78 14.61
C ASN A 183 1.42 -2.68 15.65
N THR A 184 1.55 -1.38 15.34
CA THR A 184 1.56 -0.35 16.38
C THR A 184 0.41 0.67 16.23
N PRO A 185 -0.53 0.73 17.19
CA PRO A 185 -1.62 1.70 17.13
C PRO A 185 -1.13 3.14 17.35
N ARG A 186 -1.80 4.10 16.74
CA ARG A 186 -1.57 5.54 16.90
C ARG A 186 -2.32 6.07 18.12
N LEU A 187 -1.65 5.99 19.27
CA LEU A 187 -2.13 6.56 20.52
C LEU A 187 -2.03 8.11 20.51
N ASP A 188 -2.80 8.74 21.38
CA ASP A 188 -2.71 10.19 21.60
C ASP A 188 -1.36 10.52 22.26
N GLY A 189 -0.74 11.62 21.83
CA GLY A 189 0.54 12.10 22.35
C GLY A 189 0.86 13.48 21.76
N ASP A 190 1.86 14.20 22.26
CA ASP A 190 2.08 15.64 21.96
C ASP A 190 2.41 15.97 20.49
N ALA A 191 2.94 15.01 19.72
CA ALA A 191 3.25 15.19 18.30
C ALA A 191 2.10 14.82 17.34
N ARG A 192 1.02 14.20 17.84
CA ARG A 192 -0.10 13.68 17.04
C ARG A 192 -1.48 14.23 17.39
N LEU A 193 -2.16 14.87 16.44
CA LEU A 193 -3.57 15.25 16.55
C LEU A 193 -4.43 14.30 15.72
N VAL A 194 -5.41 13.64 16.34
CA VAL A 194 -6.34 12.74 15.65
C VAL A 194 -7.71 13.39 15.55
N LEU A 195 -8.24 13.52 14.33
CA LEU A 195 -9.56 14.09 14.06
C LEU A 195 -10.46 13.04 13.39
N PRO A 196 -11.72 12.86 13.82
CA PRO A 196 -12.69 12.04 13.10
C PRO A 196 -12.89 12.58 11.68
N LEU A 197 -12.61 11.74 10.68
CA LEU A 197 -12.75 12.12 9.28
C LEU A 197 -12.89 10.84 8.43
N PRO A 198 -14.09 10.56 7.92
CA PRO A 198 -14.30 9.45 7.01
C PRO A 198 -13.38 9.54 5.78
N PHE A 199 -12.87 8.41 5.28
CA PHE A 199 -11.95 8.36 4.15
C PHE A 199 -12.56 8.93 2.87
N ALA A 200 -13.86 8.69 2.63
CA ALA A 200 -14.57 9.23 1.48
C ALA A 200 -14.93 10.73 1.60
N ALA A 201 -14.73 11.36 2.77
CA ALA A 201 -15.18 12.73 3.01
C ALA A 201 -14.56 13.71 2.01
N PRO A 202 -15.34 14.64 1.41
CA PRO A 202 -14.81 15.61 0.45
C PRO A 202 -13.78 16.57 1.07
N HIS A 203 -13.77 16.71 2.40
CA HIS A 203 -12.83 17.59 3.11
C HIS A 203 -11.36 17.17 2.96
N HIS A 204 -11.07 15.91 2.58
CA HIS A 204 -9.70 15.50 2.21
C HIS A 204 -9.16 16.32 1.03
N GLU A 205 -10.00 16.69 0.07
CA GLU A 205 -9.58 17.50 -1.09
C GLU A 205 -9.21 18.93 -0.69
N ALA A 206 -9.93 19.52 0.28
CA ALA A 206 -9.61 20.85 0.80
C ALA A 206 -8.26 20.85 1.53
N LEU A 207 -8.00 19.82 2.34
CA LEU A 207 -6.73 19.64 3.02
C LEU A 207 -5.58 19.34 2.04
N ALA A 208 -5.80 18.45 1.08
CA ALA A 208 -4.85 18.14 0.00
C ALA A 208 -4.48 19.38 -0.82
N ALA A 209 -5.47 20.23 -1.15
CA ALA A 209 -5.23 21.48 -1.88
C ALA A 209 -4.28 22.42 -1.13
N SER A 210 -4.33 22.44 0.21
CA SER A 210 -3.44 23.28 1.03
C SER A 210 -1.96 22.88 0.95
N ARG A 211 -1.61 21.74 0.34
CA ARG A 211 -0.21 21.38 0.06
C ARG A 211 0.39 22.11 -1.13
N ILE A 212 -0.43 22.52 -2.10
CA ILE A 212 0.06 23.12 -3.36
C ILE A 212 -0.37 24.58 -3.56
N ARG A 213 -1.41 25.03 -2.85
CA ARG A 213 -1.89 26.42 -2.89
C ARG A 213 -2.32 26.90 -1.52
N ALA A 214 -2.28 28.20 -1.30
CA ALA A 214 -2.73 28.80 -0.06
C ALA A 214 -4.25 28.64 0.09
N VAL A 215 -4.72 28.22 1.26
CA VAL A 215 -6.14 28.05 1.60
C VAL A 215 -6.44 28.85 2.88
N PRO A 216 -7.58 29.56 2.99
CA PRO A 216 -7.93 30.25 4.23
C PRO A 216 -7.99 29.28 5.41
N TYR A 217 -7.29 29.59 6.51
CA TYR A 217 -7.23 28.71 7.68
C TYR A 217 -8.62 28.42 8.27
N ALA A 218 -9.53 29.40 8.27
CA ALA A 218 -10.90 29.22 8.75
C ALA A 218 -11.68 28.15 7.96
N GLU A 219 -11.48 28.06 6.64
CA GLU A 219 -12.12 27.05 5.80
C GLU A 219 -11.65 25.64 6.17
N LEU A 220 -10.34 25.44 6.37
CA LEU A 220 -9.77 24.17 6.79
C LEU A 220 -10.28 23.75 8.17
N LYS A 221 -10.28 24.69 9.13
CA LYS A 221 -10.80 24.48 10.49
C LYS A 221 -12.27 24.06 10.47
N GLN A 222 -13.09 24.73 9.67
CA GLN A 222 -14.52 24.43 9.53
C GLN A 222 -14.75 23.08 8.85
N ALA A 223 -14.05 22.80 7.74
CA ALA A 223 -14.15 21.57 6.98
C ALA A 223 -13.81 20.33 7.83
N LEU A 224 -12.77 20.44 8.66
CA LEU A 224 -12.30 19.36 9.54
C LEU A 224 -12.97 19.37 10.92
N LYS A 225 -13.93 20.28 11.16
CA LYS A 225 -14.68 20.40 12.43
C LYS A 225 -13.76 20.40 13.66
N VAL A 226 -12.66 21.14 13.58
CA VAL A 226 -11.62 21.13 14.62
C VAL A 226 -12.19 21.68 15.94
N PRO A 227 -12.13 20.92 17.05
CA PRO A 227 -12.57 21.40 18.36
C PRO A 227 -11.77 22.62 18.83
N ALA A 228 -12.41 23.53 19.56
CA ALA A 228 -11.80 24.79 19.99
C ALA A 228 -10.54 24.56 20.85
N GLU A 229 -10.55 23.53 21.70
CA GLU A 229 -9.43 23.15 22.56
C GLU A 229 -8.23 22.57 21.78
N GLN A 230 -8.45 22.08 20.55
CA GLN A 230 -7.38 21.55 19.68
C GLN A 230 -6.91 22.57 18.63
N GLU A 231 -7.51 23.76 18.55
CA GLU A 231 -7.23 24.75 17.50
C GLU A 231 -5.77 25.19 17.48
N ALA A 232 -5.20 25.50 18.65
CA ALA A 232 -3.81 25.93 18.76
C ALA A 232 -2.84 24.89 18.20
N ARG A 233 -3.14 23.62 18.45
CA ARG A 233 -2.38 22.48 17.96
C ARG A 233 -2.56 22.27 16.46
N PHE A 234 -3.81 22.29 15.99
CA PHE A 234 -4.14 22.17 14.57
C PHE A 234 -3.45 23.27 13.76
N ARG A 235 -3.43 24.51 14.25
CA ARG A 235 -2.70 25.63 13.62
C ARG A 235 -1.21 25.35 13.46
N GLY A 236 -0.59 24.60 14.39
CA GLY A 236 0.83 24.29 14.36
C GLY A 236 1.30 23.49 13.13
N PHE A 237 0.39 22.79 12.45
CA PHE A 237 0.69 22.01 11.23
C PHE A 237 0.76 22.86 9.95
N PHE A 238 0.42 24.15 10.03
CA PHE A 238 0.35 25.03 8.86
C PHE A 238 1.38 26.15 8.92
N ASP A 239 1.75 26.66 7.76
CA ASP A 239 2.62 27.82 7.57
C ASP A 239 1.98 28.82 6.60
N THR A 240 2.43 30.06 6.59
CA THR A 240 2.03 31.06 5.59
C THR A 240 2.92 31.02 4.35
N GLU A 241 4.11 30.43 4.47
CA GLU A 241 5.02 30.26 3.34
C GLU A 241 4.66 29.02 2.51
N ALA A 242 4.73 29.16 1.18
CA ALA A 242 4.52 28.04 0.29
C ALA A 242 5.65 27.01 0.42
N PRO A 243 5.36 25.71 0.34
CA PRO A 243 6.41 24.70 0.40
C PRO A 243 7.33 24.80 -0.81
N ARG A 244 8.61 24.49 -0.61
CA ARG A 244 9.57 24.38 -1.70
C ARG A 244 9.19 23.19 -2.59
N ARG A 245 9.19 23.41 -3.90
CA ARG A 245 8.94 22.40 -4.93
C ARG A 245 10.11 22.37 -5.93
N ASP A 246 10.57 21.18 -6.30
CA ASP A 246 11.64 20.98 -7.26
C ASP A 246 11.07 20.54 -8.61
N GLN A 247 10.95 21.51 -9.53
CA GLN A 247 10.54 21.33 -10.93
C GLN A 247 9.40 20.30 -11.15
N PRO A 248 8.25 20.44 -10.47
CA PRO A 248 7.17 19.46 -10.51
C PRO A 248 6.60 19.25 -11.92
N GLU A 249 6.50 20.33 -12.68
CA GLU A 249 6.03 20.32 -14.07
C GLU A 249 7.17 20.02 -15.06
N TYR A 250 6.81 19.48 -16.22
CA TYR A 250 7.73 19.18 -17.31
C TYR A 250 7.18 19.68 -18.64
N HIS A 251 7.99 20.45 -19.36
CA HIS A 251 7.63 20.97 -20.69
C HIS A 251 8.71 20.65 -21.74
N GLY A 252 9.52 19.63 -21.50
CA GLY A 252 10.60 19.22 -22.39
C GLY A 252 10.14 18.40 -23.60
N GLY A 253 11.02 18.30 -24.60
CA GLY A 253 10.74 17.64 -25.88
C GLY A 253 10.77 16.12 -25.87
N ASP A 254 11.42 15.47 -24.91
CA ASP A 254 11.47 13.99 -24.77
C ASP A 254 10.67 13.54 -23.52
N VAL A 255 10.99 12.39 -22.93
CA VAL A 255 10.42 11.85 -21.70
C VAL A 255 11.34 12.19 -20.53
N ARG A 256 10.79 12.75 -19.45
CA ARG A 256 11.46 12.86 -18.14
C ARG A 256 11.03 11.71 -17.25
N ILE A 257 11.99 11.14 -16.54
CA ILE A 257 11.78 10.10 -15.53
C ILE A 257 12.29 10.63 -14.20
N ARG A 258 11.47 10.51 -13.15
CA ARG A 258 11.82 10.86 -11.78
C ARG A 258 11.54 9.67 -10.88
N TYR A 259 12.58 9.17 -10.24
CA TYR A 259 12.52 8.15 -9.21
C TYR A 259 12.41 8.82 -7.84
N PHE A 260 11.35 8.53 -7.09
CA PHE A 260 11.07 9.10 -5.77
C PHE A 260 11.51 8.20 -4.61
N GLY A 261 11.92 6.97 -4.88
CA GLY A 261 12.25 5.96 -3.87
C GLY A 261 11.41 4.69 -4.04
N HIS A 262 11.91 3.56 -3.53
CA HIS A 262 11.26 2.25 -3.60
C HIS A 262 10.73 1.91 -5.00
N ALA A 263 9.42 1.86 -5.22
CA ALA A 263 8.79 1.55 -6.51
C ALA A 263 8.18 2.79 -7.19
N CYS A 264 8.28 3.97 -6.56
CA CYS A 264 7.61 5.17 -7.00
C CYS A 264 8.36 5.87 -8.13
N VAL A 265 7.82 5.79 -9.35
CA VAL A 265 8.41 6.40 -10.55
C VAL A 265 7.38 7.27 -11.26
N LEU A 266 7.77 8.50 -11.59
CA LEU A 266 6.99 9.43 -12.39
C LEU A 266 7.63 9.58 -13.78
N LEU A 267 6.85 9.30 -14.83
CA LEU A 267 7.20 9.61 -16.21
C LEU A 267 6.37 10.79 -16.69
N GLN A 268 7.02 11.74 -17.36
CA GLN A 268 6.38 12.93 -17.90
C GLN A 268 6.81 13.22 -19.32
N THR A 269 5.86 13.65 -20.14
CA THR A 269 6.09 14.43 -21.36
C THR A 269 5.57 15.84 -21.13
N ALA A 270 5.58 16.68 -22.17
CA ALA A 270 4.96 18.00 -22.09
C ALA A 270 3.42 17.95 -21.91
N SER A 271 2.78 16.80 -22.18
CA SER A 271 1.34 16.64 -22.19
C SER A 271 0.80 15.55 -21.26
N THR A 272 1.63 14.60 -20.85
CA THR A 272 1.19 13.40 -20.12
C THR A 272 2.07 13.11 -18.92
N SER A 273 1.46 12.68 -17.83
CA SER A 273 2.11 12.25 -16.59
C SER A 273 1.60 10.88 -16.13
N VAL A 274 2.51 9.95 -15.91
CA VAL A 274 2.22 8.59 -15.43
C VAL A 274 3.01 8.35 -14.14
N LEU A 275 2.32 8.21 -13.01
CA LEU A 275 2.89 7.91 -11.71
C LEU A 275 2.64 6.45 -11.36
N ILE A 276 3.70 5.72 -11.01
CA ILE A 276 3.67 4.29 -10.74
C ILE A 276 3.92 4.09 -9.25
N ASP A 277 3.16 3.20 -8.60
CA ASP A 277 3.30 2.77 -7.19
C ASP A 277 3.60 3.93 -6.24
N PRO A 278 2.64 4.86 -6.09
CA PRO A 278 2.90 6.11 -5.40
C PRO A 278 3.14 5.86 -3.91
N PHE A 279 4.40 6.01 -3.51
CA PHE A 279 4.89 6.03 -2.13
C PHE A 279 6.10 6.96 -2.07
N VAL A 280 5.98 8.09 -1.36
CA VAL A 280 7.04 9.10 -1.28
C VAL A 280 7.29 9.49 0.17
N THR A 281 8.48 10.02 0.45
CA THR A 281 8.76 10.65 1.74
C THR A 281 8.10 12.03 1.86
N TRP A 282 7.72 12.37 3.08
CA TRP A 282 7.24 13.71 3.45
C TRP A 282 8.39 14.62 3.88
N ASP A 283 9.50 14.05 4.32
CA ASP A 283 10.65 14.76 4.85
C ASP A 283 11.66 15.05 3.75
N ARG A 284 11.86 16.33 3.43
CA ARG A 284 12.81 16.78 2.40
C ARG A 284 14.26 16.66 2.84
N ASP A 285 14.53 16.97 4.11
CA ASP A 285 15.88 17.01 4.64
C ASP A 285 16.32 15.63 5.13
N GLY A 286 17.59 15.30 4.88
CA GLY A 286 18.23 14.05 5.28
C GLY A 286 18.95 13.38 4.13
N GLU A 287 19.69 12.33 4.46
CA GLU A 287 20.31 11.43 3.49
C GLU A 287 19.47 10.15 3.37
N PRO A 288 19.41 9.49 2.20
CA PRO A 288 19.89 9.99 0.90
C PRO A 288 19.05 11.18 0.41
N GLN A 289 19.46 11.82 -0.70
CA GLN A 289 18.68 12.86 -1.39
C GLN A 289 17.25 12.38 -1.69
N ARG A 290 16.29 13.31 -1.58
CA ARG A 290 14.86 13.00 -1.59
C ARG A 290 14.09 13.88 -2.57
N LEU A 291 13.16 13.27 -3.28
CA LEU A 291 12.00 13.95 -3.84
C LEU A 291 10.80 13.65 -2.94
N THR A 292 10.03 14.68 -2.61
CA THR A 292 8.89 14.55 -1.69
C THR A 292 7.56 14.66 -2.42
N PHE A 293 6.46 14.52 -1.68
CA PHE A 293 5.11 14.81 -2.17
C PHE A 293 5.00 16.15 -2.92
N ASP A 294 5.67 17.19 -2.45
CA ASP A 294 5.58 18.54 -3.01
C ASP A 294 6.19 18.63 -4.41
N ASP A 295 7.06 17.67 -4.76
CA ASP A 295 7.74 17.60 -6.04
C ASP A 295 6.91 16.88 -7.12
N LEU A 296 5.73 16.35 -6.77
CA LEU A 296 4.77 15.82 -7.73
C LEU A 296 4.07 16.95 -8.51
N PRO A 297 3.69 16.74 -9.79
CA PRO A 297 2.98 17.72 -10.61
C PRO A 297 1.59 18.02 -10.05
N ASP A 298 1.05 19.19 -10.37
CA ASP A 298 -0.28 19.60 -9.89
C ASP A 298 -1.38 18.62 -10.33
N HIS A 299 -1.25 18.09 -11.55
CA HIS A 299 -2.11 17.04 -12.10
C HIS A 299 -1.30 15.81 -12.49
N ILE A 300 -1.88 14.63 -12.28
CA ILE A 300 -1.34 13.34 -12.71
C ILE A 300 -2.39 12.65 -13.57
N ASP A 301 -2.12 12.45 -14.86
CA ASP A 301 -3.10 11.89 -15.80
C ASP A 301 -3.43 10.44 -15.46
N TYR A 302 -2.39 9.64 -15.19
CA TYR A 302 -2.51 8.23 -14.86
C TYR A 302 -1.72 7.90 -13.61
N VAL A 303 -2.38 7.26 -12.64
CA VAL A 303 -1.71 6.54 -11.56
C VAL A 303 -1.88 5.06 -11.79
N PHE A 304 -0.76 4.35 -11.92
CA PHE A 304 -0.70 2.90 -12.08
C PHE A 304 -0.24 2.27 -10.76
N ILE A 305 -1.05 1.39 -10.18
CA ILE A 305 -0.65 0.63 -8.98
C ILE A 305 -0.48 -0.82 -9.41
N THR A 306 0.71 -1.38 -9.17
CA THR A 306 1.10 -2.70 -9.64
C THR A 306 0.35 -3.81 -8.90
N HIS A 307 0.31 -3.74 -7.57
CA HIS A 307 -0.34 -4.75 -6.75
C HIS A 307 -0.71 -4.20 -5.37
N ASN A 308 -1.39 -5.02 -4.57
CA ASN A 308 -1.99 -4.60 -3.31
C ASN A 308 -1.11 -4.86 -2.06
N HIS A 309 0.20 -4.68 -2.16
CA HIS A 309 1.07 -4.64 -0.97
C HIS A 309 1.24 -3.22 -0.44
N GLN A 310 1.52 -3.16 0.86
CA GLN A 310 1.56 -1.93 1.67
C GLN A 310 2.52 -0.85 1.15
N ASP A 311 3.59 -1.24 0.46
CA ASP A 311 4.67 -0.42 -0.05
C ASP A 311 4.44 0.06 -1.48
N HIS A 312 3.45 -0.51 -2.17
CA HIS A 312 3.01 -0.10 -3.52
C HIS A 312 1.65 0.61 -3.51
N PHE A 313 0.77 0.25 -2.57
CA PHE A 313 -0.53 0.86 -2.35
C PHE A 313 -0.53 1.61 -1.01
N SER A 314 -0.34 2.93 -1.06
CA SER A 314 -0.43 3.81 0.11
C SER A 314 -1.73 4.62 0.16
N PRO A 315 -2.74 4.22 0.97
CA PRO A 315 -3.92 5.06 1.20
C PRO A 315 -3.58 6.45 1.78
N GLU A 316 -2.52 6.54 2.59
CA GLU A 316 -2.03 7.80 3.16
C GLU A 316 -1.68 8.81 2.05
N LEU A 317 -0.92 8.37 1.06
CA LEU A 317 -0.52 9.22 -0.05
C LEU A 317 -1.70 9.49 -0.99
N LEU A 318 -2.46 8.45 -1.34
CA LEU A 318 -3.55 8.53 -2.30
C LEU A 318 -4.64 9.51 -1.83
N LEU A 319 -5.05 9.49 -0.56
CA LEU A 319 -6.01 10.46 -0.04
C LEU A 319 -5.58 11.91 -0.27
N GLN A 320 -4.27 12.17 -0.27
CA GLN A 320 -3.70 13.50 -0.45
C GLN A 320 -3.45 13.84 -1.93
N LEU A 321 -3.46 12.85 -2.82
CA LEU A 321 -3.51 13.03 -4.27
C LEU A 321 -4.94 13.11 -4.81
N ARG A 322 -5.95 12.97 -3.96
CA ARG A 322 -7.35 13.08 -4.35
C ARG A 322 -7.64 14.46 -4.98
N GLY A 323 -8.31 14.44 -6.11
CA GLY A 323 -8.56 15.65 -6.93
C GLY A 323 -7.40 16.04 -7.86
N ARG A 324 -6.23 15.43 -7.73
CA ARG A 324 -5.07 15.63 -8.63
C ARG A 324 -4.90 14.52 -9.66
N ILE A 325 -5.52 13.36 -9.42
CA ILE A 325 -5.40 12.19 -10.30
C ILE A 325 -6.53 12.16 -11.33
N GLY A 326 -6.17 12.06 -12.61
CA GLY A 326 -7.09 11.84 -13.73
C GLY A 326 -7.72 10.46 -13.66
N ARG A 327 -6.91 9.39 -13.80
CA ARG A 327 -7.37 8.00 -13.81
C ARG A 327 -6.45 7.08 -13.02
N LEU A 328 -7.04 6.25 -12.15
CA LEU A 328 -6.34 5.16 -11.45
C LEU A 328 -6.48 3.87 -12.25
N LEU A 329 -5.36 3.18 -12.45
CA LEU A 329 -5.25 1.90 -13.15
C LEU A 329 -4.74 0.86 -12.15
N VAL A 330 -5.55 -0.18 -11.90
CA VAL A 330 -5.27 -1.25 -10.95
C VAL A 330 -5.53 -2.60 -11.61
N PRO A 331 -4.91 -3.70 -11.15
CA PRO A 331 -5.24 -5.04 -11.64
C PRO A 331 -6.64 -5.45 -11.18
N ARG A 332 -7.23 -6.41 -11.89
CA ARG A 332 -8.42 -7.13 -11.41
C ARG A 332 -8.08 -7.99 -10.18
N HIS A 333 -9.07 -8.22 -9.32
CA HIS A 333 -8.96 -9.07 -8.13
C HIS A 333 -9.73 -10.39 -8.29
N ASN A 334 -9.36 -11.38 -7.49
CA ASN A 334 -10.09 -12.63 -7.30
C ASN A 334 -11.03 -12.52 -6.10
N SER A 335 -12.30 -12.24 -6.37
CA SER A 335 -13.34 -12.14 -5.33
C SER A 335 -13.58 -13.39 -4.49
N ARG A 336 -13.02 -14.56 -4.84
CA ARG A 336 -13.11 -15.80 -4.05
C ARG A 336 -11.99 -15.93 -3.01
N SER A 337 -11.00 -15.05 -3.04
CA SER A 337 -9.87 -15.08 -2.12
C SER A 337 -10.01 -13.98 -1.06
N LEU A 338 -10.14 -14.38 0.22
CA LEU A 338 -10.19 -13.43 1.34
C LEU A 338 -8.89 -12.59 1.46
N ALA A 339 -7.78 -13.12 0.94
CA ALA A 339 -6.49 -12.44 0.90
C ALA A 339 -6.39 -11.42 -0.25
N ASP A 340 -7.35 -11.37 -1.17
CA ASP A 340 -7.34 -10.54 -2.38
C ASP A 340 -8.49 -9.52 -2.42
N PRO A 341 -8.50 -8.50 -1.55
CA PRO A 341 -9.53 -7.46 -1.61
C PRO A 341 -9.46 -6.68 -2.92
N SER A 342 -10.62 -6.27 -3.42
CA SER A 342 -10.70 -5.40 -4.60
C SER A 342 -10.01 -4.05 -4.34
N MET A 343 -8.90 -3.81 -5.05
CA MET A 343 -8.23 -2.50 -5.08
C MET A 343 -9.18 -1.41 -5.59
N LYS A 344 -10.09 -1.71 -6.52
CA LYS A 344 -11.07 -0.75 -7.02
C LYS A 344 -12.11 -0.34 -5.99
N LEU A 345 -12.66 -1.31 -5.24
CA LEU A 345 -13.58 -0.98 -4.15
C LEU A 345 -12.85 -0.22 -3.04
N THR A 346 -11.60 -0.58 -2.74
CA THR A 346 -10.71 0.16 -1.84
C THR A 346 -10.49 1.60 -2.31
N LEU A 347 -10.22 1.85 -3.59
CA LEU A 347 -10.03 3.22 -4.07
C LEU A 347 -11.36 4.01 -4.05
N ARG A 348 -12.48 3.38 -4.37
CA ARG A 348 -13.81 4.00 -4.25
C ARG A 348 -14.12 4.40 -2.81
N ALA A 349 -13.67 3.60 -1.85
CA ALA A 349 -13.76 3.92 -0.43
C ALA A 349 -13.05 5.20 -0.02
N LEU A 350 -11.89 5.43 -0.62
CA LEU A 350 -11.08 6.63 -0.41
C LEU A 350 -11.67 7.84 -1.17
N GLY A 351 -12.77 7.64 -1.88
CA GLY A 351 -13.49 8.69 -2.61
C GLY A 351 -13.13 8.81 -4.09
N PHE A 352 -12.31 7.91 -4.64
CA PHE A 352 -11.96 7.94 -6.06
C PHE A 352 -13.10 7.43 -6.94
N ARG A 353 -13.37 8.16 -8.03
CA ARG A 353 -14.46 7.83 -8.97
C ARG A 353 -13.94 7.23 -10.28
N ASN A 354 -12.79 7.69 -10.76
CA ASN A 354 -12.21 7.24 -12.02
C ASN A 354 -11.14 6.16 -11.79
N VAL A 355 -11.61 4.94 -11.54
CA VAL A 355 -10.76 3.77 -11.30
C VAL A 355 -11.09 2.69 -12.33
N SER A 356 -10.08 2.21 -13.04
CA SER A 356 -10.18 1.13 -14.02
C SER A 356 -9.42 -0.10 -13.54
N GLU A 357 -10.11 -1.23 -13.51
CA GLU A 357 -9.47 -2.54 -13.38
C GLU A 357 -8.99 -2.94 -14.77
N LEU A 358 -7.75 -3.43 -14.86
CA LEU A 358 -7.17 -3.94 -16.08
C LEU A 358 -7.08 -5.46 -16.02
N GLU A 359 -7.53 -6.11 -17.08
CA GLU A 359 -7.25 -7.52 -17.33
C GLU A 359 -5.81 -7.67 -17.86
N PRO A 360 -5.18 -8.86 -17.70
CA PRO A 360 -3.86 -9.10 -18.28
C PRO A 360 -3.84 -8.84 -19.78
N MET A 361 -2.84 -8.09 -20.24
CA MET A 361 -2.67 -7.63 -21.63
C MET A 361 -3.68 -6.59 -22.12
N GLU A 362 -4.56 -6.07 -21.25
CA GLU A 362 -5.41 -4.92 -21.58
C GLU A 362 -4.56 -3.65 -21.71
N SER A 363 -4.97 -2.74 -22.62
CA SER A 363 -4.25 -1.49 -22.84
C SER A 363 -5.11 -0.24 -22.71
N VAL A 364 -4.48 0.83 -22.20
CA VAL A 364 -5.01 2.18 -22.10
C VAL A 364 -4.17 3.09 -23.00
N ARG A 365 -4.78 3.63 -24.05
CA ARG A 365 -4.12 4.50 -25.03
C ARG A 365 -4.41 5.97 -24.77
N PHE A 366 -3.44 6.81 -25.09
CA PHE A 366 -3.51 8.27 -25.06
C PHE A 366 -2.62 8.84 -26.17
N ASP A 367 -2.68 10.16 -26.38
CA ASP A 367 -2.16 10.81 -27.58
C ASP A 367 -0.69 10.49 -27.90
N ASP A 368 0.17 10.42 -26.88
CA ASP A 368 1.60 10.17 -27.01
C ASP A 368 2.05 8.83 -26.42
N GLY A 369 1.14 7.88 -26.15
CA GLY A 369 1.53 6.61 -25.57
C GLY A 369 0.43 5.57 -25.32
N GLU A 370 0.85 4.47 -24.71
CA GLU A 370 0.02 3.33 -24.36
C GLU A 370 0.57 2.63 -23.12
N ILE A 371 -0.29 2.41 -22.13
CA ILE A 371 -0.04 1.56 -20.97
C ILE A 371 -0.65 0.19 -21.26
N VAL A 372 0.11 -0.90 -21.07
CA VAL A 372 -0.39 -2.28 -21.17
C VAL A 372 -0.16 -2.98 -19.83
N SER A 373 -1.22 -3.54 -19.25
CA SER A 373 -1.13 -4.41 -18.07
C SER A 373 -0.48 -5.73 -18.44
N LEU A 374 0.48 -6.20 -17.66
CA LEU A 374 1.19 -7.46 -17.88
C LEU A 374 0.91 -8.47 -16.78
N PRO A 375 0.86 -9.78 -17.10
CA PRO A 375 0.86 -10.80 -16.08
C PRO A 375 2.04 -10.65 -15.10
N PHE A 376 1.76 -10.77 -13.80
CA PHE A 376 2.74 -10.74 -12.71
C PHE A 376 2.72 -12.10 -12.00
N TYR A 377 3.86 -12.79 -11.95
CA TYR A 377 3.99 -14.09 -11.28
C TYR A 377 4.82 -13.99 -10.00
N GLY A 378 4.56 -14.86 -9.03
CA GLY A 378 5.31 -14.96 -7.77
C GLY A 378 4.91 -13.95 -6.70
N GLU A 379 5.78 -13.84 -5.68
CA GLU A 379 5.75 -12.87 -4.58
C GLU A 379 4.50 -12.88 -3.66
N HIS A 380 3.45 -13.63 -3.99
CA HIS A 380 2.21 -13.68 -3.19
C HIS A 380 2.05 -15.00 -2.42
N ALA A 381 3.17 -15.63 -2.04
CA ALA A 381 3.21 -16.85 -1.25
C ALA A 381 2.31 -17.99 -1.77
N ASP A 382 2.17 -18.10 -3.09
CA ASP A 382 1.30 -19.06 -3.79
C ASP A 382 -0.17 -19.01 -3.35
N LEU A 383 -0.63 -17.86 -2.84
CA LEU A 383 -2.05 -17.58 -2.65
C LEU A 383 -2.70 -17.21 -3.98
N ASP A 384 -3.97 -17.58 -4.11
CA ASP A 384 -4.81 -17.24 -5.25
C ASP A 384 -5.19 -15.75 -5.17
N ILE A 385 -4.29 -14.90 -5.63
CA ILE A 385 -4.41 -13.44 -5.64
C ILE A 385 -4.25 -12.98 -7.10
N GLU A 386 -5.24 -12.32 -7.67
CA GLU A 386 -5.19 -11.77 -9.03
C GLU A 386 -4.78 -10.30 -9.04
N SER A 387 -4.89 -9.56 -7.92
CA SER A 387 -4.58 -8.12 -7.82
C SER A 387 -3.08 -7.79 -7.93
N LYS A 388 -2.45 -8.20 -9.03
CA LYS A 388 -1.06 -7.94 -9.38
C LYS A 388 -0.84 -7.93 -10.89
N HIS A 389 -0.15 -6.90 -11.37
CA HIS A 389 0.28 -6.78 -12.77
C HIS A 389 1.61 -6.01 -12.90
N GLY A 390 2.34 -6.28 -13.97
CA GLY A 390 3.42 -5.40 -14.44
C GLY A 390 2.90 -4.37 -15.43
N MET A 391 3.75 -3.44 -15.85
CA MET A 391 3.42 -2.44 -16.86
C MET A 391 4.41 -2.46 -18.02
N PHE A 392 3.89 -2.56 -19.24
CA PHE A 392 4.60 -2.15 -20.44
C PHE A 392 4.10 -0.77 -20.87
N LEU A 393 4.98 0.22 -20.92
CA LEU A 393 4.65 1.58 -21.29
C LEU A 393 5.35 1.97 -22.59
N ARG A 394 4.57 2.32 -23.61
CA ARG A 394 5.03 3.08 -24.77
C ARG A 394 4.78 4.55 -24.49
N LEU A 395 5.83 5.37 -24.53
CA LEU A 395 5.70 6.82 -24.35
C LEU A 395 6.63 7.52 -25.32
N LYS A 396 6.06 8.29 -26.25
CA LYS A 396 6.74 8.78 -27.45
C LYS A 396 7.41 7.61 -28.19
N ASN A 397 8.71 7.68 -28.43
CA ASN A 397 9.49 6.66 -29.13
C ASN A 397 10.22 5.69 -28.17
N ARG A 398 9.84 5.67 -26.88
CA ARG A 398 10.49 4.87 -25.84
C ARG A 398 9.56 3.79 -25.32
N ARG A 399 10.15 2.66 -24.90
CA ARG A 399 9.45 1.50 -24.34
C ARG A 399 10.04 1.15 -22.98
N PHE A 400 9.19 1.14 -21.96
CA PHE A 400 9.58 0.88 -20.58
C PHE A 400 8.87 -0.36 -20.06
N LEU A 401 9.56 -1.11 -19.22
CA LEU A 401 9.01 -2.24 -18.48
C LEU A 401 9.13 -1.95 -16.98
N PHE A 402 8.01 -1.94 -16.26
CA PHE A 402 7.98 -1.81 -14.80
C PHE A 402 7.36 -3.07 -14.22
N LEU A 403 8.16 -3.85 -13.50
CA LEU A 403 7.74 -5.18 -13.05
C LEU A 403 7.49 -5.28 -11.55
N ALA A 404 7.74 -4.22 -10.78
CA ALA A 404 7.73 -4.27 -9.30
C ALA A 404 8.42 -5.57 -8.86
N ASP A 405 7.73 -6.37 -8.06
CA ASP A 405 8.30 -7.57 -7.45
C ASP A 405 7.97 -8.85 -8.23
N SER A 406 7.58 -8.72 -9.50
CA SER A 406 7.28 -9.86 -10.35
C SER A 406 8.50 -10.78 -10.43
N ASP A 407 8.24 -12.05 -10.17
CA ASP A 407 9.20 -13.12 -10.17
C ASP A 407 9.14 -13.86 -11.52
N CYS A 408 10.29 -14.00 -12.20
CA CYS A 408 10.38 -14.69 -13.49
C CYS A 408 10.32 -16.22 -13.35
N LYS A 409 9.36 -16.75 -12.58
CA LYS A 409 9.17 -18.20 -12.36
C LYS A 409 8.98 -18.98 -13.66
N ASP A 410 8.40 -18.35 -14.68
CA ASP A 410 8.22 -18.92 -16.01
C ASP A 410 8.76 -17.98 -17.10
N ARG A 411 9.97 -18.26 -17.59
CA ARG A 411 10.58 -17.53 -18.70
C ARG A 411 9.72 -17.54 -19.98
N ALA A 412 8.93 -18.60 -20.22
CA ALA A 412 8.10 -18.69 -21.41
C ALA A 412 6.97 -17.66 -21.42
N LEU A 413 6.50 -17.21 -20.25
CA LEU A 413 5.58 -16.09 -20.13
C LEU A 413 6.16 -14.84 -20.80
N TYR A 414 7.37 -14.44 -20.42
CA TYR A 414 8.02 -13.23 -20.92
C TYR A 414 8.30 -13.32 -22.43
N ARG A 415 8.67 -14.50 -22.93
CA ARG A 415 8.79 -14.74 -24.38
C ARG A 415 7.48 -14.45 -25.12
N ARG A 416 6.35 -14.95 -24.61
CA ARG A 416 5.02 -14.72 -25.20
C ARG A 416 4.61 -13.25 -25.13
N ILE A 417 4.98 -12.55 -24.05
CA ILE A 417 4.75 -11.10 -23.95
C ILE A 417 5.55 -10.36 -25.03
N VAL A 418 6.82 -10.71 -25.22
CA VAL A 418 7.68 -10.11 -26.27
C VAL A 418 7.16 -10.41 -27.67
N GLU A 419 6.67 -11.63 -27.94
CA GLU A 419 6.01 -11.96 -29.22
C GLU A 419 4.81 -11.05 -29.50
N ARG A 420 4.11 -10.59 -28.46
CA ARG A 420 2.91 -9.75 -28.58
C ARG A 420 3.20 -8.25 -28.62
N LEU A 421 4.14 -7.77 -27.80
CA LEU A 421 4.38 -6.35 -27.57
C LEU A 421 5.71 -5.86 -28.14
N GLY A 422 6.62 -6.78 -28.47
CA GLY A 422 8.00 -6.50 -28.81
C GLY A 422 8.88 -6.25 -27.59
N LYS A 423 10.10 -5.80 -27.88
CA LYS A 423 11.16 -5.51 -26.91
C LYS A 423 10.93 -4.20 -26.14
N ALA A 424 11.64 -4.04 -25.02
CA ALA A 424 11.66 -2.83 -24.22
C ALA A 424 13.06 -2.22 -24.20
N ASP A 425 13.16 -0.89 -24.06
CA ASP A 425 14.44 -0.18 -24.02
C ASP A 425 14.98 -0.13 -22.58
N THR A 426 14.08 0.08 -21.60
CA THR A 426 14.41 0.24 -20.18
C THR A 426 13.58 -0.70 -19.29
N LEU A 427 14.23 -1.34 -18.31
CA LEU A 427 13.64 -2.21 -17.30
C LEU A 427 13.75 -1.59 -15.90
N PHE A 428 12.65 -1.60 -15.15
CA PHE A 428 12.60 -1.41 -13.70
C PHE A 428 12.11 -2.72 -13.06
N ILE A 429 12.91 -3.30 -12.16
CA ILE A 429 12.63 -4.60 -11.54
C ILE A 429 13.03 -4.61 -10.06
N GLY A 430 12.13 -5.11 -9.23
CA GLY A 430 12.34 -5.40 -7.81
C GLY A 430 13.14 -6.69 -7.64
N MET A 431 14.06 -6.70 -6.69
CA MET A 431 14.90 -7.86 -6.38
C MET A 431 14.87 -8.20 -4.89
N GLU A 432 13.71 -8.03 -4.25
CA GLU A 432 13.45 -8.50 -2.89
C GLU A 432 13.26 -10.04 -2.89
N CYS A 433 14.33 -10.77 -3.21
CA CYS A 433 14.29 -12.21 -3.48
C CYS A 433 14.20 -13.09 -2.22
N ASP A 434 14.10 -12.49 -1.04
CA ASP A 434 14.05 -13.16 0.26
C ASP A 434 13.03 -12.48 1.17
N GLY A 435 11.76 -12.57 0.76
CA GLY A 435 10.66 -11.88 1.43
C GLY A 435 10.11 -12.62 2.65
N ALA A 436 9.19 -11.95 3.34
CA ALA A 436 8.55 -12.47 4.53
C ALA A 436 7.76 -13.77 4.27
N PRO A 437 7.58 -14.64 5.28
CA PRO A 437 6.74 -15.83 5.14
C PRO A 437 5.26 -15.45 5.00
N LEU A 438 4.44 -16.36 4.47
CA LEU A 438 3.01 -16.18 4.22
C LEU A 438 2.27 -15.63 5.43
N SER A 439 2.52 -16.18 6.62
CA SER A 439 1.81 -15.81 7.84
C SER A 439 2.00 -14.35 8.25
N TRP A 440 3.10 -13.71 7.82
CA TRP A 440 3.42 -12.33 8.17
C TRP A 440 2.33 -11.36 7.72
N LEU A 441 1.97 -11.38 6.42
CA LEU A 441 0.92 -10.53 5.86
C LEU A 441 -0.46 -11.21 5.85
N TYR A 442 -0.50 -12.49 5.47
CA TYR A 442 -1.75 -13.18 5.15
C TYR A 442 -2.24 -14.15 6.23
N GLY A 443 -1.48 -14.32 7.32
CA GLY A 443 -1.82 -15.21 8.43
C GLY A 443 -3.27 -15.09 8.95
N PRO A 444 -3.82 -13.87 9.15
CA PRO A 444 -5.20 -13.70 9.61
C PRO A 444 -6.29 -14.28 8.69
N TYR A 445 -5.99 -14.48 7.40
CA TYR A 445 -6.95 -15.01 6.41
C TYR A 445 -6.95 -16.53 6.35
N THR A 446 -5.96 -17.21 6.94
CA THR A 446 -5.87 -18.66 6.87
C THR A 446 -6.98 -19.32 7.69
N GLY A 447 -7.62 -20.35 7.12
CA GLY A 447 -8.70 -21.08 7.81
C GLY A 447 -8.19 -22.08 8.85
N SER A 448 -6.93 -22.50 8.72
CA SER A 448 -6.29 -23.54 9.54
C SER A 448 -4.86 -23.14 9.89
N PRO A 449 -4.32 -23.62 11.02
CA PRO A 449 -2.91 -23.42 11.36
C PRO A 449 -1.99 -23.99 10.28
N LEU A 450 -0.92 -23.26 9.97
CA LEU A 450 0.14 -23.72 9.07
C LEU A 450 1.27 -24.36 9.87
N SER A 451 1.87 -25.41 9.31
CA SER A 451 3.14 -25.89 9.86
C SER A 451 4.21 -24.83 9.60
N ARG A 452 5.18 -24.71 10.52
CA ARG A 452 6.29 -23.76 10.37
C ARG A 452 7.07 -23.96 9.07
N ARG A 453 7.25 -25.23 8.67
CA ARG A 453 7.95 -25.58 7.42
C ARG A 453 7.19 -25.08 6.19
N ASP A 454 5.88 -25.27 6.15
CA ASP A 454 5.07 -24.83 5.00
C ASP A 454 5.03 -23.30 4.95
N ASP A 455 4.92 -22.64 6.10
CA ASP A 455 4.91 -21.18 6.20
C ASP A 455 6.24 -20.56 5.72
N GLU A 456 7.38 -21.07 6.19
CA GLU A 456 8.71 -20.61 5.79
C GLU A 456 9.03 -20.90 4.31
N SER A 457 8.37 -21.89 3.69
CA SER A 457 8.56 -22.20 2.26
C SER A 457 7.74 -21.32 1.31
N ARG A 458 6.72 -20.63 1.81
CA ARG A 458 5.80 -19.81 1.01
C ARG A 458 6.05 -18.35 1.34
N THR A 459 6.86 -17.69 0.52
CA THR A 459 7.37 -16.35 0.83
C THR A 459 6.86 -15.28 -0.12
N LEU A 460 7.01 -14.03 0.31
CA LEU A 460 6.79 -12.83 -0.48
C LEU A 460 8.04 -12.44 -1.27
N SER A 461 8.63 -13.40 -1.99
CA SER A 461 9.89 -13.20 -2.71
C SER A 461 9.66 -12.75 -4.15
N GLY A 462 10.34 -11.68 -4.55
CA GLY A 462 10.50 -11.25 -5.93
C GLY A 462 11.69 -11.94 -6.64
N SER A 463 12.11 -11.38 -7.77
CA SER A 463 13.16 -11.97 -8.62
C SER A 463 14.55 -12.01 -7.97
N ASP A 464 15.24 -13.14 -8.09
CA ASP A 464 16.69 -13.23 -7.88
C ASP A 464 17.49 -12.87 -9.16
N CYS A 465 18.81 -13.05 -9.14
CA CYS A 465 19.67 -12.75 -10.28
C CYS A 465 19.30 -13.51 -11.56
N GLU A 466 18.99 -14.81 -11.47
CA GLU A 466 18.72 -15.64 -12.65
C GLU A 466 17.35 -15.34 -13.26
N HIS A 467 16.35 -15.09 -12.41
CA HIS A 467 15.02 -14.69 -12.82
C HIS A 467 15.04 -13.29 -13.48
N ALA A 468 15.68 -12.31 -12.85
CA ALA A 468 15.83 -10.97 -13.42
C ALA A 468 16.61 -10.98 -14.74
N TRP A 469 17.68 -11.79 -14.83
CA TRP A 469 18.45 -11.95 -16.06
C TRP A 469 17.63 -12.55 -17.21
N SER A 470 16.78 -13.54 -16.92
CA SER A 470 15.92 -14.15 -17.93
C SER A 470 14.98 -13.12 -18.59
N ILE A 471 14.48 -12.15 -17.81
CA ILE A 471 13.65 -11.05 -18.34
C ILE A 471 14.47 -10.16 -19.26
N VAL A 472 15.68 -9.78 -18.85
CA VAL A 472 16.59 -8.95 -19.66
C VAL A 472 16.89 -9.62 -21.01
N GLU A 473 17.12 -10.94 -21.02
CA GLU A 473 17.38 -11.68 -22.26
C GLU A 473 16.17 -11.71 -23.21
N GLU A 474 14.97 -11.97 -22.71
CA GLU A 474 13.77 -12.05 -23.56
C GLU A 474 13.40 -10.67 -24.11
N PHE A 475 13.45 -9.61 -23.28
CA PHE A 475 13.10 -8.25 -23.71
C PHE A 475 14.22 -7.49 -24.41
N ASP A 476 15.46 -7.96 -24.32
CA ASP A 476 16.67 -7.31 -24.88
C ASP A 476 16.84 -5.86 -24.40
N CYS A 477 16.56 -5.63 -23.10
CA CYS A 477 16.65 -4.32 -22.46
C CYS A 477 18.09 -3.80 -22.45
N LYS A 478 18.27 -2.49 -22.71
CA LYS A 478 19.60 -1.84 -22.73
C LYS A 478 19.91 -1.06 -21.47
N LYS A 479 18.86 -0.57 -20.80
CA LYS A 479 18.94 0.16 -19.53
C LYS A 479 18.17 -0.59 -18.47
N ILE A 480 18.77 -0.81 -17.31
CA ILE A 480 18.22 -1.62 -16.24
C ILE A 480 18.34 -0.85 -14.93
N TYR A 481 17.24 -0.84 -14.19
CA TYR A 481 17.12 -0.26 -12.88
C TYR A 481 16.60 -1.32 -11.91
N VAL A 482 17.42 -1.68 -10.94
CA VAL A 482 16.94 -2.40 -9.76
C VAL A 482 16.31 -1.36 -8.84
N TYR A 483 15.02 -1.50 -8.58
CA TYR A 483 14.22 -0.63 -7.69
C TYR A 483 13.45 -1.50 -6.68
N ALA A 484 12.45 -0.94 -5.98
CA ALA A 484 11.58 -1.67 -5.06
C ALA A 484 12.32 -2.45 -3.95
N MET A 485 13.53 -2.00 -3.58
CA MET A 485 14.35 -2.70 -2.58
C MET A 485 14.01 -2.32 -1.14
N GLY A 486 13.11 -1.35 -0.91
CA GLY A 486 12.73 -0.94 0.46
C GLY A 486 13.89 -0.37 1.31
N GLN A 487 14.97 0.08 0.67
CA GLN A 487 16.20 0.52 1.32
C GLN A 487 16.11 1.92 1.91
N GLU A 488 15.22 2.75 1.37
CA GLU A 488 15.12 4.13 1.78
C GLU A 488 14.64 4.23 3.25
N PRO A 489 15.25 5.10 4.08
CA PRO A 489 14.93 5.17 5.51
C PRO A 489 13.45 5.43 5.82
N TRP A 490 12.74 6.11 4.92
CA TRP A 490 11.31 6.38 5.05
C TRP A 490 10.41 5.17 4.75
N MET A 491 10.95 4.09 4.20
CA MET A 491 10.23 2.82 3.99
C MET A 491 10.25 1.92 5.21
N ARG A 492 11.16 2.16 6.17
CA ARG A 492 11.38 1.30 7.35
C ARG A 492 10.10 0.97 8.10
N PHE A 493 9.20 1.93 8.27
CA PHE A 493 7.95 1.72 9.01
C PHE A 493 6.94 0.81 8.27
N VAL A 494 7.16 0.56 6.97
CA VAL A 494 6.31 -0.27 6.12
C VAL A 494 6.96 -1.61 5.79
N THR A 495 8.25 -1.62 5.49
CA THR A 495 8.97 -2.84 5.12
C THR A 495 9.49 -3.59 6.35
N GLY A 496 9.87 -2.86 7.41
CA GLY A 496 10.50 -3.46 8.59
C GLY A 496 11.88 -4.02 8.32
N LEU A 497 12.56 -3.56 7.26
CA LEU A 497 13.84 -4.11 6.79
C LEU A 497 15.00 -3.16 7.07
N GLU A 498 16.16 -3.75 7.36
CA GLU A 498 17.46 -3.09 7.45
C GLU A 498 18.52 -4.03 6.86
N TYR A 499 19.00 -3.74 5.65
CA TYR A 499 19.94 -4.63 4.96
C TYR A 499 21.37 -4.46 5.44
N SER A 500 22.12 -5.56 5.38
CA SER A 500 23.57 -5.56 5.38
C SER A 500 24.12 -5.94 3.99
N ALA A 501 25.44 -5.83 3.80
CA ALA A 501 26.07 -6.29 2.57
C ALA A 501 25.87 -7.79 2.31
N ASP A 502 25.62 -8.58 3.36
CA ASP A 502 25.43 -10.02 3.30
C ASP A 502 23.96 -10.44 3.14
N SER A 503 23.02 -9.48 3.21
CA SER A 503 21.61 -9.76 2.93
C SER A 503 21.46 -10.35 1.53
N LYS A 504 20.71 -11.45 1.41
CA LYS A 504 20.57 -12.21 0.16
C LYS A 504 20.12 -11.33 -1.01
N GLN A 505 19.21 -10.39 -0.74
CA GLN A 505 18.69 -9.41 -1.70
C GLN A 505 19.80 -8.50 -2.25
N ILE A 506 20.73 -8.06 -1.39
CA ILE A 506 21.89 -7.24 -1.79
C ILE A 506 22.88 -8.07 -2.61
N VAL A 507 23.15 -9.31 -2.18
CA VAL A 507 24.05 -10.24 -2.87
C VAL A 507 23.53 -10.57 -4.27
N GLU A 508 22.27 -10.95 -4.41
CA GLU A 508 21.66 -11.33 -5.69
C GLU A 508 21.55 -10.14 -6.64
N SER A 509 21.16 -8.96 -6.16
CA SER A 509 21.14 -7.76 -7.00
C SER A 509 22.55 -7.31 -7.40
N ASN A 510 23.58 -7.49 -6.57
CA ASN A 510 24.97 -7.23 -6.98
C ASN A 510 25.41 -8.17 -8.12
N LYS A 511 25.15 -9.48 -8.00
CA LYS A 511 25.43 -10.46 -9.07
C LYS A 511 24.75 -10.08 -10.38
N PHE A 512 23.48 -9.69 -10.30
CA PHE A 512 22.70 -9.27 -11.47
C PHE A 512 23.29 -8.03 -12.15
N LEU A 513 23.65 -7.00 -11.38
CA LEU A 513 24.27 -5.79 -11.92
C LEU A 513 25.63 -6.07 -12.56
N GLU A 514 26.45 -6.93 -11.95
CA GLU A 514 27.73 -7.36 -12.52
C GLU A 514 27.53 -8.10 -13.84
N ARG A 515 26.56 -9.01 -13.90
CA ARG A 515 26.20 -9.74 -15.13
C ARG A 515 25.74 -8.79 -16.24
N CYS A 516 24.90 -7.81 -15.91
CA CYS A 516 24.47 -6.78 -16.87
C CYS A 516 25.65 -5.98 -17.44
N ARG A 517 26.58 -5.54 -16.58
CA ARG A 517 27.78 -4.80 -17.01
C ARG A 517 28.72 -5.65 -17.86
N ALA A 518 28.90 -6.92 -17.52
CA ALA A 518 29.68 -7.86 -18.31
C ALA A 518 29.10 -8.09 -19.71
N ALA A 519 27.77 -7.98 -19.85
CA ALA A 519 27.07 -8.02 -21.14
C ALA A 519 27.01 -6.67 -21.87
N GLY A 520 27.66 -5.62 -21.35
CA GLY A 520 27.69 -4.28 -21.95
C GLY A 520 26.41 -3.47 -21.78
N LEU A 521 25.57 -3.80 -20.79
CA LEU A 521 24.31 -3.10 -20.50
C LEU A 521 24.51 -2.02 -19.43
N SER A 522 23.68 -0.97 -19.49
CA SER A 522 23.65 0.07 -18.45
C SER A 522 22.75 -0.42 -17.31
N ALA A 523 23.33 -0.65 -16.12
CA ALA A 523 22.58 -1.17 -14.97
C ALA A 523 23.00 -0.51 -13.66
N GLU A 524 22.01 -0.06 -12.88
CA GLU A 524 22.18 0.47 -11.53
C GLU A 524 21.07 0.02 -10.58
N ARG A 525 21.39 -0.06 -9.28
CA ARG A 525 20.40 -0.17 -8.21
C ARG A 525 20.11 1.23 -7.69
N LEU A 526 18.86 1.66 -7.79
CA LEU A 526 18.41 2.97 -7.37
C LEU A 526 18.33 3.06 -5.85
N TYR A 527 18.68 4.23 -5.29
CA TYR A 527 18.61 4.52 -3.87
C TYR A 527 18.39 6.01 -3.65
N GLY A 528 17.37 6.37 -2.87
CA GLY A 528 16.98 7.76 -2.65
C GLY A 528 16.13 8.30 -3.80
N CYS A 529 16.63 9.29 -4.53
CA CYS A 529 15.93 9.85 -5.68
C CYS A 529 16.84 10.07 -6.89
N SER A 530 16.28 10.02 -8.09
CA SER A 530 16.99 10.32 -9.34
C SER A 530 16.06 11.05 -10.31
N SER A 531 16.61 11.90 -11.16
CA SER A 531 15.87 12.56 -12.25
C SER A 531 16.71 12.59 -13.51
N PHE A 532 16.15 12.10 -14.62
CA PHE A 532 16.85 12.04 -15.91
C PHE A 532 15.86 12.19 -17.08
N SER A 533 16.36 12.67 -18.22
CA SER A 533 15.61 12.71 -19.48
C SER A 533 16.15 11.63 -20.42
N CYS A 534 15.26 11.02 -21.21
CA CYS A 534 15.61 9.98 -22.18
C CYS A 534 16.27 10.53 -23.44
#